data_AF-A0A935VTF1-F1
#
_entry.id   AF-A0A935VTF1-F1
#
_cell.length_a   1.000
_cell.length_b   1.000
_cell.length_c   1.000
_cell.angle_alpha   90.00
_cell.angle_beta   90.00
_cell.angle_gamma   90.00
#
_symmetry.space_group_name_H-M   'P 1'
#
loop_
_entity.id
_entity.type
_entity.pdbx_description
1 polymer ?
#
loop_
_entity_poly.entity_id
_entity_poly.type
_entity_poly.pdbx_seq_one_letter_code
_entity_poly.pdbx_strand_id
1 'polypeptide(L)'
;MAQFGKASGKRGKPTYAYAIIGVSLVLFLFGIVGWFFLNLRKSGDYLKENIQVHAWLYPDAGKKRIDSLKSYITNLPYAKDVVHVTKEMAAIEWNKENDTTWKQFLDNNPLPESIDFYIKANYVQKRQPGYFSF
;
A
#
# COMPACT_ATOMS: atom_id res chain seq x y z
N MET A 1 4.48 -15.77 -85.28
CA MET A 1 3.34 -15.36 -84.44
C MET A 1 3.64 -15.76 -83.00
N ALA A 2 3.73 -14.81 -82.07
CA ALA A 2 4.02 -15.09 -80.67
C ALA A 2 2.70 -15.22 -79.88
N GLN A 3 2.48 -16.37 -79.24
CA GLN A 3 1.39 -16.52 -78.25
C GLN A 3 1.83 -15.92 -76.92
N PHE A 4 1.23 -14.79 -76.54
CA PHE A 4 1.35 -14.23 -75.20
C PHE A 4 0.52 -15.08 -74.22
N GLY A 5 1.20 -15.88 -73.41
CA GLY A 5 0.61 -16.59 -72.28
C GLY A 5 0.13 -15.60 -71.22
N LYS A 6 -1.18 -15.62 -70.92
CA LYS A 6 -1.76 -14.88 -69.79
C LYS A 6 -1.28 -15.49 -68.47
N ALA A 7 -0.32 -14.84 -67.80
CA ALA A 7 0.01 -15.15 -66.41
C ALA A 7 -1.08 -14.55 -65.51
N SER A 8 -2.14 -15.33 -65.25
CA SER A 8 -3.12 -15.00 -64.21
C SER A 8 -2.49 -15.25 -62.84
N GLY A 9 -1.94 -14.20 -62.22
CA GLY A 9 -1.46 -14.27 -60.84
C GLY A 9 -2.58 -14.74 -59.91
N LYS A 10 -2.44 -15.92 -59.31
CA LYS A 10 -3.33 -16.39 -58.24
C LYS A 10 -3.25 -15.38 -57.09
N ARG A 11 -4.27 -14.54 -56.92
CA ARG A 11 -4.43 -13.72 -55.71
C ARG A 11 -4.59 -14.67 -54.53
N GLY A 12 -3.60 -14.68 -53.63
CA GLY A 12 -3.71 -15.40 -52.36
C GLY A 12 -4.95 -14.93 -51.61
N LYS A 13 -5.68 -15.87 -50.99
CA LYS A 13 -6.85 -15.54 -50.18
C LYS A 13 -6.41 -14.56 -49.07
N PRO A 14 -7.15 -13.47 -48.81
CA PRO A 14 -6.80 -12.57 -47.73
C PRO A 14 -6.82 -13.33 -46.40
N THR A 15 -5.69 -13.35 -45.69
CA THR A 15 -5.53 -14.05 -44.42
C THR A 15 -5.92 -13.14 -43.27
N TYR A 16 -7.02 -13.45 -42.59
CA TYR A 16 -7.53 -12.70 -41.43
C TYR A 16 -6.81 -13.02 -40.12
N ALA A 17 -5.78 -13.88 -40.13
CA ALA A 17 -5.08 -14.34 -38.94
C ALA A 17 -4.54 -13.16 -38.09
N TYR A 18 -3.94 -12.15 -38.72
CA TYR A 18 -3.44 -10.97 -38.02
C TYR A 18 -4.55 -10.11 -37.42
N ALA A 19 -5.70 -10.01 -38.10
CA ALA A 19 -6.86 -9.30 -37.55
C ALA A 19 -7.42 -10.03 -36.32
N ILE A 20 -7.50 -11.36 -36.36
CA ILE A 20 -7.96 -12.18 -35.23
C ILE A 20 -7.01 -12.04 -34.04
N ILE A 21 -5.69 -12.08 -34.26
CA ILE A 21 -4.68 -11.88 -33.21
C ILE A 21 -4.81 -10.48 -32.60
N GLY A 22 -4.97 -9.44 -33.43
CA GLY A 22 -5.13 -8.07 -32.97
C GLY A 22 -6.37 -7.87 -32.10
N VAL A 23 -7.53 -8.35 -32.55
CA VAL A 23 -8.78 -8.26 -31.77
C VAL A 23 -8.69 -9.08 -30.48
N SER A 24 -8.05 -10.24 -30.51
CA SER A 24 -7.86 -11.10 -29.33
C SER A 24 -7.00 -10.42 -28.26
N LEU A 25 -5.91 -9.76 -28.66
CA LEU A 25 -5.06 -9.00 -27.74
C LEU A 25 -5.80 -7.83 -27.09
N VAL A 26 -6.61 -7.11 -27.87
CA VAL A 26 -7.43 -6.00 -27.35
C VAL A 26 -8.45 -6.52 -26.33
N LEU A 27 -9.18 -7.58 -26.67
CA LEU A 27 -10.14 -8.21 -25.76
C LEU A 27 -9.47 -8.78 -24.50
N PHE A 28 -8.27 -9.33 -24.63
CA PHE A 28 -7.48 -9.82 -23.49
C PHE A 28 -7.09 -8.68 -22.53
N LEU A 29 -6.63 -7.55 -23.06
CA LEU A 29 -6.35 -6.36 -22.27
C LEU A 29 -7.60 -5.84 -21.55
N PHE A 30 -8.74 -5.75 -22.25
CA PHE A 30 -10.01 -5.39 -21.60
C PHE A 30 -10.46 -6.41 -20.55
N GLY A 31 -10.20 -7.70 -20.76
CA GLY A 31 -10.43 -8.76 -19.79
C GLY A 31 -9.61 -8.58 -18.51
N ILE A 32 -8.31 -8.26 -18.64
CA ILE A 32 -7.44 -7.95 -17.50
C ILE A 32 -7.94 -6.70 -16.76
N VAL A 33 -8.32 -5.64 -17.49
CA VAL A 33 -8.85 -4.41 -16.88
C VAL A 33 -10.14 -4.72 -16.12
N GLY A 34 -11.08 -5.46 -16.71
CA GLY A 34 -12.31 -5.88 -16.04
C GLY A 34 -12.04 -6.75 -14.81
N TRP A 35 -11.12 -7.71 -14.91
CA TRP A 35 -10.66 -8.53 -13.79
C TRP A 35 -10.04 -7.69 -12.65
N PHE A 36 -9.25 -6.68 -13.01
CA PHE A 36 -8.63 -5.75 -12.06
C PHE A 36 -9.68 -4.94 -11.31
N PHE A 37 -10.69 -4.39 -11.99
CA PHE A 37 -11.81 -3.67 -11.34
C PHE A 37 -12.59 -4.54 -10.35
N LEU A 38 -12.82 -5.82 -10.68
CA LEU A 38 -13.50 -6.76 -9.77
C LEU A 38 -12.64 -7.09 -8.54
N ASN A 39 -11.33 -7.22 -8.69
CA ASN A 39 -10.41 -7.51 -7.59
C ASN A 39 -10.07 -6.27 -6.74
N LEU A 40 -10.16 -5.05 -7.31
CA LEU A 40 -9.84 -3.80 -6.62
C LEU A 40 -10.65 -3.56 -5.36
N ARG A 41 -11.91 -4.02 -5.33
CA ARG A 41 -12.77 -3.91 -4.14
C ARG A 41 -12.16 -4.66 -2.95
N LYS A 42 -11.51 -5.80 -3.18
CA LYS A 42 -10.81 -6.55 -2.12
C LYS A 42 -9.51 -5.85 -1.74
N SER A 43 -8.73 -5.37 -2.71
CA SER A 43 -7.46 -4.65 -2.44
C SER A 43 -7.66 -3.34 -1.68
N GLY A 44 -8.76 -2.63 -1.91
CA GLY A 44 -9.05 -1.37 -1.23
C GLY A 44 -9.32 -1.51 0.27
N ASP A 45 -9.80 -2.67 0.72
CA ASP A 45 -10.02 -2.94 2.15
C ASP A 45 -8.71 -3.41 2.82
N TYR A 46 -7.86 -4.17 2.13
CA TYR A 46 -6.49 -4.47 2.58
C TYR A 46 -5.64 -3.22 2.83
N LEU A 47 -5.84 -2.14 2.06
CA LEU A 47 -5.13 -0.88 2.27
C LEU A 47 -5.62 -0.12 3.51
N LYS A 48 -6.89 -0.29 3.92
CA LYS A 48 -7.42 0.31 5.15
C LYS A 48 -7.02 -0.47 6.40
N GLU A 49 -6.61 -1.73 6.25
CA GLU A 49 -6.31 -2.65 7.36
C GLU A 49 -4.91 -2.43 7.99
N ASN A 50 -4.01 -1.68 7.34
CA ASN A 50 -2.65 -1.41 7.85
C ASN A 50 -2.44 0.04 8.30
N ILE A 51 -3.42 0.63 8.98
CA ILE A 51 -3.21 1.94 9.60
C ILE A 51 -2.60 1.74 10.99
N GLN A 52 -1.28 1.87 11.03
CA GLN A 52 -0.52 2.01 12.27
C GLN A 52 -0.54 3.46 12.74
N VAL A 53 -0.80 3.67 14.02
CA VAL A 53 -0.74 4.96 14.69
C VAL A 53 0.44 4.95 15.65
N HIS A 54 1.25 6.01 15.58
CA HIS A 54 2.37 6.23 16.50
C HIS A 54 2.01 7.36 17.47
N ALA A 55 1.88 7.04 18.75
CA ALA A 55 1.71 8.04 19.79
C ALA A 55 3.07 8.32 20.45
N TRP A 56 3.78 9.34 19.96
CA TRP A 56 5.08 9.72 20.52
C TRP A 56 4.95 10.21 21.96
N LEU A 57 5.88 9.77 22.79
CA LEU A 57 5.98 10.11 24.20
C LEU A 57 7.02 11.21 24.38
N TYR A 58 6.76 12.12 25.31
CA TYR A 58 7.76 13.08 25.73
C TYR A 58 8.93 12.37 26.44
N PRO A 59 10.19 12.84 26.27
CA PRO A 59 11.37 12.19 26.85
C PRO A 59 11.37 12.11 28.38
N ASP A 60 10.62 12.98 29.06
CA ASP A 60 10.49 13.08 30.51
C ASP A 60 9.25 12.37 31.06
N ALA A 61 8.50 11.64 30.22
CA ALA A 61 7.31 10.92 30.64
C ALA A 61 7.65 9.83 31.66
N GLY A 62 7.14 9.96 32.88
CA GLY A 62 7.32 8.95 33.91
C GLY A 62 6.65 7.61 33.55
N LYS A 63 7.30 6.49 33.89
CA LYS A 63 6.84 5.12 33.58
C LYS A 63 5.36 4.87 33.92
N LYS A 64 4.89 5.31 35.10
CA LYS A 64 3.48 5.17 35.51
C LYS A 64 2.50 5.81 34.53
N ARG A 65 2.86 6.94 33.92
CA ARG A 65 2.01 7.67 32.98
C ARG A 65 2.01 6.99 31.61
N ILE A 66 3.15 6.42 31.21
CA ILE A 66 3.26 5.58 30.01
C ILE A 66 2.39 4.34 30.16
N ASP A 67 2.49 3.62 31.29
CA ASP A 67 1.69 2.42 31.57
C ASP A 67 0.18 2.71 31.61
N SER A 68 -0.19 3.85 32.20
CA SER A 68 -1.57 4.32 32.24
C SER A 68 -2.10 4.65 30.83
N LEU A 69 -1.31 5.34 30.00
CA LEU A 69 -1.67 5.65 28.62
C LEU A 69 -1.78 4.38 27.78
N LYS A 70 -0.85 3.44 27.93
CA LYS A 70 -0.90 2.14 27.26
C LYS A 70 -2.17 1.39 27.61
N SER A 71 -2.52 1.34 28.89
CA SER A 71 -3.74 0.69 29.38
C SER A 71 -4.99 1.38 28.84
N TYR A 72 -5.01 2.71 28.82
CA TYR A 72 -6.10 3.50 28.23
C TYR A 72 -6.30 3.15 26.75
N ILE A 73 -5.23 3.14 25.95
CA ILE A 73 -5.30 2.81 24.51
C ILE A 73 -5.72 1.37 24.31
N THR A 74 -5.26 0.44 25.15
CA THR A 74 -5.61 -0.99 25.07
C THR A 74 -7.11 -1.22 25.28
N ASN A 75 -7.74 -0.40 26.12
CA ASN A 75 -9.17 -0.47 26.40
C ASN A 75 -10.04 0.18 25.31
N LEU A 76 -9.45 0.88 24.33
CA LEU A 76 -10.22 1.47 23.24
C LEU A 76 -10.77 0.37 22.32
N PRO A 77 -12.06 0.40 21.98
CA PRO A 77 -12.71 -0.66 21.20
C PRO A 77 -12.17 -0.77 19.76
N TYR A 78 -11.51 0.28 19.27
CA TYR A 78 -10.95 0.38 17.93
C TYR A 78 -9.43 0.17 17.88
N ALA A 79 -8.74 0.15 19.02
CA ALA A 79 -7.30 -0.13 19.06
C ALA A 79 -7.05 -1.65 19.00
N LYS A 80 -5.95 -2.01 18.37
CA LYS A 80 -5.48 -3.39 18.20
C LYS A 80 -3.95 -3.39 18.31
N ASP A 81 -3.39 -4.47 18.86
CA ASP A 81 -1.94 -4.71 18.86
C ASP A 81 -1.13 -3.53 19.46
N VAL A 82 -1.48 -3.12 20.68
CA VAL A 82 -0.87 -1.97 21.39
C VAL A 82 0.50 -2.35 21.97
N VAL A 83 1.56 -1.70 21.50
CA VAL A 83 2.95 -1.97 21.87
C VAL A 83 3.63 -0.67 22.31
N HIS A 84 4.42 -0.75 23.38
CA HIS A 84 5.31 0.36 23.77
C HIS A 84 6.65 0.13 23.09
N VAL A 85 7.03 1.06 22.21
CA VAL A 85 8.30 1.06 21.49
C VAL A 85 9.27 1.93 22.29
N THR A 86 10.28 1.29 22.86
CA THR A 86 11.36 1.97 23.58
C THR A 86 12.36 2.57 22.59
N LYS A 87 13.26 3.41 23.08
CA LYS A 87 14.31 4.00 22.25
C LYS A 87 15.17 2.92 21.58
N GLU A 88 15.53 1.84 22.30
CA GLU A 88 16.32 0.78 21.70
C GLU A 88 15.56 0.07 20.57
N MET A 89 14.28 -0.25 20.78
CA MET A 89 13.44 -0.88 19.76
C MET A 89 13.24 0.02 18.54
N ALA A 90 12.99 1.32 18.77
CA ALA A 90 12.87 2.31 17.69
C ALA A 90 14.16 2.39 16.86
N ALA A 91 15.33 2.37 17.51
CA ALA A 91 16.60 2.34 16.79
C ALA A 91 16.77 1.05 15.99
N ILE A 92 16.46 -0.12 16.56
CA ILE A 92 16.61 -1.40 15.86
C ILE A 92 15.75 -1.43 14.59
N GLU A 93 14.47 -1.06 14.69
CA GLU A 93 13.56 -1.08 13.53
C GLU A 93 13.96 -0.03 12.49
N TRP A 94 14.31 1.18 12.93
CA TRP A 94 14.76 2.23 12.01
C TRP A 94 16.01 1.81 11.22
N ASN A 95 16.99 1.18 11.88
CA ASN A 95 18.23 0.73 11.23
C ASN A 95 18.02 -0.48 10.32
N LYS A 96 16.93 -1.23 10.49
CA LYS A 96 16.61 -2.37 9.64
C LYS A 96 16.06 -1.91 8.28
N GLU A 97 15.34 -0.79 8.26
CA GLU A 97 14.71 -0.24 7.06
C GLU A 97 15.45 0.95 6.45
N ASN A 98 16.34 1.60 7.21
CA ASN A 98 17.02 2.84 6.83
C ASN A 98 18.52 2.81 7.16
N ASP A 99 19.23 3.80 6.60
CA ASP A 99 20.68 3.91 6.76
C ASP A 99 21.10 4.40 8.15
N THR A 100 22.25 3.92 8.64
CA THR A 100 22.70 4.12 10.04
C THR A 100 23.46 5.43 10.28
N THR A 101 23.38 6.37 9.33
CA THR A 101 24.17 7.61 9.28
C THR A 101 24.03 8.45 10.55
N TRP A 102 22.87 8.45 11.20
CA TRP A 102 22.63 9.20 12.45
C TRP A 102 23.55 8.78 13.61
N LYS A 103 24.00 7.52 13.66
CA LYS A 103 24.92 7.02 14.70
C LYS A 103 26.34 7.59 14.57
N GLN A 104 26.70 8.12 13.40
CA GLN A 104 28.02 8.68 13.16
C GLN A 104 28.13 10.15 13.60
N PHE A 105 26.98 10.83 13.74
CA PHE A 105 26.91 12.27 14.01
C PHE A 105 26.24 12.61 15.35
N LEU A 106 25.57 11.66 15.99
CA LEU A 106 24.84 11.88 17.25
C LEU A 106 25.33 10.90 18.32
N ASP A 107 25.73 11.43 19.48
CA ASP A 107 26.14 10.61 20.63
C ASP A 107 24.99 9.83 21.27
N ASN A 108 23.74 10.24 21.01
CA ASN A 108 22.53 9.64 21.58
C ASN A 108 21.49 9.35 20.49
N ASN A 109 20.66 8.34 20.75
CA ASN A 109 19.54 7.99 19.87
C ASN A 109 18.50 9.11 19.83
N PRO A 110 18.24 9.74 18.66
CA PRO A 110 17.29 10.84 18.52
C PRO A 110 15.83 10.37 18.50
N LEU A 111 15.57 9.07 18.39
CA LEU A 111 14.23 8.54 18.24
C LEU A 111 13.47 8.57 19.57
N PRO A 112 12.28 9.21 19.61
CA PRO A 112 11.44 9.23 20.80
C PRO A 112 10.84 7.84 21.03
N GLU A 113 10.44 7.58 22.28
CA GLU A 113 9.59 6.42 22.58
C GLU A 113 8.17 6.67 22.07
N SER A 114 7.46 5.59 21.76
CA SER A 114 6.07 5.69 21.30
C SER A 114 5.20 4.56 21.82
N ILE A 115 3.89 4.79 21.87
CA ILE A 115 2.91 3.71 21.95
C ILE A 115 2.32 3.54 20.57
N ASP A 116 2.62 2.40 19.96
CA ASP A 116 2.21 2.05 18.62
C ASP A 116 1.02 1.09 18.68
N PHE A 117 0.03 1.33 17.83
CA PHE A 117 -1.13 0.45 17.74
C PHE A 117 -1.79 0.54 16.36
N TYR A 118 -2.49 -0.52 16.00
CA TYR A 118 -3.28 -0.58 14.77
C TYR A 118 -4.73 -0.18 15.04
N ILE A 119 -5.36 0.49 14.08
CA ILE A 119 -6.79 0.76 14.12
C ILE A 119 -7.53 -0.36 13.40
N LYS A 120 -8.58 -0.90 14.02
CA LYS A 120 -9.46 -1.89 13.37
C LYS A 120 -10.15 -1.27 12.15
N ALA A 121 -10.15 -1.98 11.03
CA ALA A 121 -10.62 -1.47 9.74
C ALA A 121 -12.06 -0.94 9.74
N ASN A 122 -12.94 -1.48 10.58
CA ASN A 122 -14.31 -1.02 10.74
C ASN A 122 -14.44 0.38 11.36
N TYR A 123 -13.39 0.90 12.00
CA TYR A 123 -13.34 2.25 12.57
C TYR A 123 -12.55 3.25 11.71
N VAL A 124 -11.96 2.81 10.59
CA VAL A 124 -11.29 3.68 9.64
C VAL A 124 -12.33 4.34 8.75
N GLN A 125 -12.88 5.49 9.19
CA GLN A 125 -13.72 6.31 8.34
C GLN A 125 -12.87 7.16 7.39
N LYS A 126 -13.22 7.11 6.10
CA LYS A 126 -12.71 8.07 5.11
C LYS A 126 -13.26 9.45 5.50
N ARG A 127 -12.40 10.36 5.98
CA ARG A 127 -12.79 11.75 6.31
C ARG A 127 -13.64 12.32 5.18
N GLN A 128 -14.87 12.70 5.49
CA GLN A 128 -15.66 13.57 4.63
C GLN A 128 -15.06 14.99 4.71
N PRO A 129 -14.79 15.64 3.57
CA PRO A 129 -14.30 17.02 3.56
C PRO A 129 -15.47 17.95 3.88
N GLY A 130 -15.64 18.29 5.15
CA GLY A 130 -16.64 19.26 5.56
C GLY A 130 -16.70 19.40 7.07
N TYR A 131 -16.64 20.65 7.51
CA TYR A 131 -16.86 21.13 8.88
C TYR A 131 -15.65 21.08 9.83
N PHE A 132 -14.78 22.08 9.66
CA PHE A 132 -14.17 22.77 10.79
C PHE A 132 -15.13 23.89 11.21
N SER A 133 -15.72 23.79 12.40
CA SER A 133 -16.02 25.00 13.18
C SER A 133 -14.85 25.19 14.12
N PHE A 134 -14.19 26.33 13.99
CA PHE A 134 -13.33 26.87 15.05
C PHE A 134 -14.17 27.17 16.30
#